data_AF-A0A6L5F7G5-F1
#
_entry.id   AF-A0A6L5F7G5-F1
#
_cell.length_a   1.000
_cell.length_b   1.000
_cell.length_c   1.000
_cell.angle_alpha   90.00
_cell.angle_beta   90.00
_cell.angle_gamma   90.00
#
_symmetry.space_group_name_H-M   'P 1'
#
loop_
_entity.id
_entity.type
_entity.pdbx_description
1 polymer ?
#
loop_
_entity_poly.entity_id
_entity_poly.type
_entity_poly.pdbx_seq_one_letter_code
_entity_poly.pdbx_strand_id
1 'polypeptide(L)' 'RAGHHCAKPLMAELGVVATARASFHIYNNREDADALVDGIKRAIELFQPTRPH' A
#
# COMPACT_ATOMS: atom_id res chain seq x y z
N ARG A 1 -5.87 -3.05 -1.90
CA ARG A 1 -7.06 -2.58 -1.13
C ARG A 1 -6.60 -1.63 -0.05
N ALA A 2 -7.37 -0.59 0.27
CA ALA A 2 -7.06 0.35 1.36
C ALA A 2 -8.19 0.36 2.40
N GLY A 3 -7.85 0.64 3.65
CA GLY A 3 -8.82 0.74 4.76
C GLY A 3 -8.38 -0.05 5.98
N HIS A 4 -9.34 -0.35 6.86
CA HIS A 4 -9.10 -1.12 8.09
C HIS A 4 -9.17 -2.65 7.87
N HIS A 5 -9.58 -3.12 6.68
CA HIS A 5 -9.67 -4.55 6.32
C HIS A 5 -10.47 -5.43 7.30
N CYS A 6 -11.54 -4.89 7.89
CA CYS A 6 -12.30 -5.52 8.99
C CYS A 6 -11.48 -5.80 10.27
N ALA A 7 -10.29 -5.21 10.41
CA ALA A 7 -9.36 -5.41 11.53
C ALA A 7 -9.14 -4.12 12.34
N LYS A 8 -10.21 -3.38 12.64
CA LYS A 8 -10.14 -2.08 13.33
C LYS A 8 -9.39 -2.11 14.68
N PRO A 9 -9.51 -3.15 15.54
CA PRO A 9 -8.71 -3.23 16.77
C PRO A 9 -7.20 -3.28 16.52
N LEU A 10 -6.75 -4.05 15.51
CA LEU A 10 -5.34 -4.12 15.13
C LEU A 10 -4.82 -2.78 14.62
N MET A 11 -5.63 -2.05 13.85
CA MET A 11 -5.26 -0.72 13.35
C MET A 11 -5.05 0.26 14.52
N ALA A 12 -5.87 0.16 15.58
CA ALA A 12 -5.70 0.96 16.79
C ALA A 12 -4.39 0.65 17.53
N GLU A 13 -4.04 -0.63 17.66
CA GLU A 13 -2.76 -1.06 18.24
C GLU A 13 -1.55 -0.56 17.42
N LEU A 14 -1.67 -0.56 16.09
CA LEU A 14 -0.64 -0.05 15.17
C LEU A 14 -0.60 1.49 15.08
N GLY A 15 -1.52 2.20 15.73
CA GLY A 15 -1.58 3.67 15.71
C GLY A 15 -1.93 4.28 14.34
N VAL A 16 -2.51 3.51 13.42
CA VAL A 16 -2.88 3.97 12.08
C VAL A 16 -4.37 3.77 11.81
N VAL A 17 -5.00 4.66 11.05
CA VAL A 17 -6.45 4.56 10.75
C VAL A 17 -6.76 3.61 9.60
N ALA A 18 -5.78 3.36 8.72
CA ALA A 18 -5.92 2.51 7.55
C ALA A 18 -4.54 2.08 7.05
N THR A 19 -4.51 0.96 6.32
CA THR A 19 -3.32 0.49 5.60
C THR A 19 -3.66 0.15 4.16
N ALA A 20 -2.68 0.25 3.27
CA ALA A 20 -2.75 -0.42 1.97
C ALA A 20 -2.29 -1.88 2.13
N ARG A 21 -3.04 -2.80 1.53
CA ARG A 21 -2.70 -4.24 1.51
C ARG A 21 -2.81 -4.78 0.09
N ALA A 22 -1.71 -5.36 -0.39
CA ALA A 22 -1.68 -6.26 -1.53
C ALA A 22 -1.88 -7.70 -1.04
N SER A 23 -2.65 -8.50 -1.78
CA SER A 23 -2.92 -9.90 -1.43
C SER A 23 -2.78 -10.73 -2.69
N PHE A 24 -1.89 -11.72 -2.66
CA PHE A 24 -1.62 -12.61 -3.78
C PHE A 24 -2.42 -13.92 -3.65
N HIS A 25 -2.61 -14.61 -4.78
CA HIS A 25 -3.25 -15.91 -4.87
C HIS A 25 -2.54 -16.81 -5.90
N ILE A 26 -3.11 -17.98 -6.19
CA ILE A 26 -2.47 -19.04 -7.00
C ILE A 26 -2.22 -18.66 -8.45
N TYR A 27 -2.89 -17.62 -8.94
CA TYR A 27 -2.75 -17.11 -10.30
C TYR A 27 -1.77 -15.95 -10.41
N ASN A 28 -1.20 -15.51 -9.29
CA ASN A 28 -0.20 -14.46 -9.32
C ASN A 28 1.19 -15.00 -9.60
N ASN A 29 1.98 -14.19 -10.29
CA ASN A 29 3.37 -14.48 -10.61
C ASN A 29 4.29 -13.35 -10.12
N ARG A 30 5.57 -13.46 -10.48
CA ARG A 30 6.58 -12.50 -10.05
C ARG A 30 6.41 -11.16 -10.79
N GLU A 31 6.01 -11.23 -12.04
CA GLU A 31 5.76 -10.08 -12.90
C GLU A 31 4.66 -9.17 -12.31
N ASP A 32 3.62 -9.75 -11.70
CA ASP A 32 2.59 -9.00 -10.96
C ASP A 32 3.18 -8.24 -9.76
N ALA A 33 4.10 -8.85 -9.03
CA ALA A 33 4.75 -8.23 -7.88
C ALA A 33 5.69 -7.10 -8.31
N ASP A 34 6.43 -7.30 -9.40
CA ASP A 34 7.31 -6.28 -9.98
C ASP A 34 6.48 -5.07 -10.46
N ALA A 35 5.37 -5.31 -11.17
CA ALA A 35 4.45 -4.26 -11.60
C ALA A 35 3.83 -3.49 -10.42
N LEU A 36 3.48 -4.19 -9.34
CA LEU A 36 2.99 -3.57 -8.10
C LEU A 36 4.04 -2.65 -7.49
N VAL A 37 5.29 -3.11 -7.37
CA VAL A 37 6.39 -2.33 -6.77
C VAL A 37 6.65 -1.06 -7.58
N ASP A 38 6.70 -1.16 -8.91
CA ASP A 38 6.95 0.00 -9.77
C ASP A 38 5.78 0.99 -9.74
N GLY A 39 4.54 0.49 -9.68
CA GLY A 39 3.36 1.33 -9.45
C GLY A 39 3.41 2.09 -8.13
N ILE A 40 3.85 1.44 -7.04
CA ILE A 40 3.97 2.07 -5.71
C ILE A 40 5.05 3.16 -5.74
N LYS A 41 6.22 2.91 -6.34
CA LYS A 41 7.30 3.92 -6.46
C LYS A 41 6.79 5.18 -7.16
N ARG A 42 6.11 5.01 -8.29
CA ARG A 42 5.54 6.13 -9.06
C ARG A 42 4.47 6.89 -8.28
N ALA A 43 3.62 6.19 -7.53
CA ALA A 43 2.65 6.85 -6.66
C ALA A 43 3.34 7.67 -5.56
N ILE A 44 4.39 7.13 -4.93
CA ILE A 44 5.17 7.87 -3.94
C ILE A 44 5.75 9.14 -4.56
N GLU A 45 6.38 9.07 -5.74
CA GLU A 45 6.92 10.25 -6.44
C GLU A 45 5.85 11.29 -6.73
N LEU A 46 4.65 10.86 -7.16
CA LEU A 46 3.53 11.76 -7.47
C LEU A 46 3.02 12.51 -6.23
N PHE A 47 3.03 11.87 -5.06
CA PHE A 47 2.48 12.42 -3.82
C PHE A 47 3.54 12.94 -2.85
N GLN A 48 4.82 12.85 -3.19
CA GLN A 48 5.88 13.48 -2.41
C GLN A 48 5.66 15.00 -2.41
N PRO A 49 5.53 15.65 -1.24
CA PRO A 49 5.48 17.10 -1.20
C PRO A 49 6.83 17.60 -1.73
N THR A 50 6.79 18.37 -2.83
CA THR A 50 7.93 19.20 -3.20
C THR A 50 8.24 20.05 -1.98
N ARG A 51 9.44 19.92 -1.40
CA ARG A 51 9.84 20.78 -0.28
C ARG A 51 9.66 22.23 -0.76
N PRO A 52 8.85 23.07 -0.08
CA PRO A 52 8.91 24.50 -0.34
C PRO A 52 10.31 24.94 0.07
N HIS A 53 11.00 25.61 -0.85
CA HIS A 53 12.30 26.21 -0.59
C HIS A 53 12.17 27.44 0.29
#